data_AF-A0A8R1EAE3-F1
#
_entry.id   AF-A0A8R1EAE3-F1
#
_cell.length_a   1.000
_cell.length_b   1.000
_cell.length_c   1.000
_cell.angle_alpha   90.00
_cell.angle_beta   90.00
_cell.angle_gamma   90.00
#
_symmetry.space_group_name_H-M   'P 1'
#
loop_
_entity.id
_entity.type
_entity.pdbx_description
1 polymer ?
#
loop_
_entity_poly.entity_id
_entity_poly.type
_entity_poly.pdbx_seq_one_letter_code
_entity_poly.pdbx_strand_id
1 'polypeptide(L)'
;MKNNNSRLEALLILSNRNKLNRNAILGGFETKEWDSSERAGTYVNKTRFLYDCSAIDLENMNIPWESGDLDIVREDGMLATIRANENNFLFLVWHDRFPN
;
A
#
# COMPACT_ATOMS: atom_id res chain seq x y z
N MET A 1 -5.13 -7.31 -24.81
CA MET A 1 -4.84 -5.98 -24.21
C MET A 1 -4.88 -6.16 -22.71
N LYS A 2 -3.73 -6.12 -22.03
CA LYS A 2 -3.70 -6.17 -20.56
C LYS A 2 -4.29 -4.86 -20.04
N ASN A 3 -5.40 -4.95 -19.33
CA ASN A 3 -6.10 -3.81 -18.76
C ASN A 3 -5.29 -3.35 -17.53
N ASN A 4 -4.16 -2.69 -17.77
CA ASN A 4 -3.26 -2.22 -16.71
C ASN A 4 -3.99 -1.09 -15.97
N ASN A 5 -4.52 -1.41 -14.79
CA ASN A 5 -5.14 -0.40 -13.94
C ASN A 5 -4.04 0.41 -13.24
N SER A 6 -3.43 1.32 -13.99
CA SER A 6 -2.53 2.35 -13.47
C SER A 6 -3.25 3.38 -12.61
N ARG A 7 -4.57 3.33 -12.46
CA ARG A 7 -5.30 4.29 -11.61
C ARG A 7 -5.40 3.87 -10.16
N LEU A 8 -5.04 2.62 -9.82
CA LEU A 8 -5.03 2.21 -8.41
C LEU A 8 -3.88 2.95 -7.70
N GLU A 9 -4.23 3.79 -6.74
CA GLU A 9 -3.28 4.48 -5.86
C GLU A 9 -3.09 3.74 -4.55
N ALA A 10 -4.19 3.39 -3.87
CA ALA A 10 -4.12 2.65 -2.63
C ALA A 10 -5.37 1.79 -2.41
N LEU A 11 -5.18 0.64 -1.75
CA LEU A 11 -6.25 -0.16 -1.16
C LEU A 11 -5.97 -0.29 0.33
N LEU A 12 -6.91 0.17 1.15
CA LEU A 12 -6.84 0.07 2.60
C LEU A 12 -7.99 -0.80 3.09
N ILE A 13 -7.66 -1.85 3.81
CA ILE A 13 -8.59 -2.63 4.62
C ILE A 13 -8.15 -2.40 6.06
N LEU A 14 -8.93 -1.61 6.79
CA LEU A 14 -8.62 -1.21 8.16
C LEU A 14 -9.61 -1.86 9.13
N SER A 15 -9.13 -2.24 10.31
CA SER A 15 -9.98 -2.77 11.39
C SER A 15 -10.82 -3.99 10.95
N ASN A 16 -10.23 -4.89 10.16
CA ASN A 16 -10.90 -6.09 9.72
C ASN A 16 -11.31 -6.93 10.92
N ARG A 17 -12.57 -7.38 10.96
CA ARG A 17 -13.09 -8.16 12.10
C ARG A 17 -12.47 -9.55 12.19
N ASN A 18 -12.13 -10.14 11.04
CA ASN A 18 -11.48 -11.43 10.96
C ASN A 18 -9.97 -11.23 10.81
N LYS A 19 -9.19 -12.04 11.51
CA LYS A 19 -7.73 -11.95 11.40
C LYS A 19 -7.27 -12.26 9.98
N LEU A 20 -6.41 -11.40 9.45
CA LEU A 20 -5.73 -11.60 8.19
C LEU A 20 -4.51 -12.51 8.41
N ASN A 21 -4.34 -13.48 7.52
CA ASN A 21 -3.15 -14.32 7.52
C ASN A 21 -2.05 -13.65 6.69
N ARG A 22 -1.16 -12.93 7.36
CA ARG A 22 -0.03 -12.24 6.75
C ARG A 22 0.79 -13.15 5.84
N ASN A 23 1.13 -14.36 6.29
CA ASN A 23 1.97 -15.28 5.51
C ASN A 23 1.26 -15.75 4.24
N ALA A 24 -0.05 -16.01 4.30
CA ALA A 24 -0.82 -16.38 3.13
C ALA A 24 -0.94 -15.20 2.13
N ILE A 25 -1.08 -13.98 2.62
CA ILE A 25 -1.11 -12.77 1.78
C ILE A 25 0.25 -12.59 1.08
N LEU A 26 1.35 -12.60 1.84
CA LEU A 26 2.68 -12.34 1.30
C LEU A 26 3.20 -13.48 0.42
N GLY A 27 2.83 -14.73 0.70
CA GLY A 27 3.23 -15.89 -0.09
C GLY A 27 2.73 -15.88 -1.53
N GLY A 28 1.80 -14.98 -1.88
CA GLY A 28 1.33 -14.76 -3.25
C GLY A 28 2.18 -13.79 -4.07
N PHE A 29 3.23 -13.18 -3.49
CA PHE A 29 4.01 -12.13 -4.14
C PHE A 29 5.51 -12.39 -4.08
N GLU A 30 6.23 -11.97 -5.12
CA GLU A 30 7.67 -11.79 -5.07
C GLU A 30 7.97 -10.46 -4.36
N THR A 31 8.34 -10.57 -3.09
CA THR A 31 8.56 -9.41 -2.22
C THR A 31 10.04 -9.09 -2.05
N LYS A 32 10.33 -7.83 -1.74
CA LYS A 32 11.64 -7.36 -1.28
C LYS A 32 11.53 -6.39 -0.11
N GLU A 33 12.61 -6.24 0.62
CA GLU A 33 12.74 -5.24 1.68
C GLU A 33 12.73 -3.82 1.10
N TRP A 34 12.47 -2.83 1.96
CA TRP A 34 12.54 -1.43 1.57
C TRP A 34 13.97 -1.01 1.19
N ASP A 35 14.07 -0.27 0.09
CA ASP A 35 15.28 0.40 -0.36
C ASP A 35 15.02 1.91 -0.46
N SER A 36 15.79 2.70 0.29
CA SER A 36 15.68 4.16 0.31
C SER A 36 16.07 4.84 -1.00
N SER A 37 16.81 4.14 -1.88
CA SER A 37 17.13 4.61 -3.23
C SER A 37 16.00 4.37 -4.23
N GLU A 38 15.02 3.52 -3.90
CA GLU A 38 13.89 3.22 -4.76
C GLU A 38 12.64 4.04 -4.43
N ARG A 39 12.44 4.39 -3.16
CA ARG A 39 11.34 5.25 -2.71
C ARG A 39 11.59 5.86 -1.33
N ALA A 40 10.84 6.92 -1.03
CA ALA A 40 10.81 7.55 0.28
C ALA A 40 10.32 6.59 1.38
N GLY A 41 10.69 6.93 2.62
CA GLY A 41 10.25 6.22 3.81
C GLY A 41 8.79 6.47 4.18
N THR A 42 8.10 7.44 3.58
CA THR A 42 6.70 7.77 3.91
C THR A 42 5.87 7.83 2.64
N TYR A 43 4.79 7.06 2.59
CA TYR A 43 3.81 7.16 1.53
C TYR A 43 2.84 8.30 1.84
N VAL A 44 2.59 9.18 0.88
CA VAL A 44 1.64 10.29 1.01
C VAL A 44 0.43 9.98 0.15
N ASN A 45 -0.70 9.66 0.79
CA ASN A 45 -1.94 9.45 0.07
C ASN A 45 -2.56 10.79 -0.34
N LYS A 46 -2.53 11.12 -1.64
CA LYS A 46 -3.11 12.38 -2.16
C LYS A 46 -4.57 12.23 -2.58
N THR A 47 -5.13 11.01 -2.56
CA THR A 47 -6.51 10.76 -2.99
C THR A 47 -7.47 10.74 -1.81
N ARG A 48 -8.59 11.44 -1.95
CA ARG A 48 -9.72 11.30 -1.03
C ARG A 48 -10.31 9.90 -1.16
N PHE A 49 -10.19 9.08 -0.11
CA PHE A 49 -10.85 7.78 -0.09
C PHE A 49 -12.36 7.94 -0.10
N LEU A 50 -13.03 7.28 -1.04
CA LEU A 50 -14.48 7.16 -1.07
C LEU A 50 -14.89 6.07 -0.06
N TYR A 51 -14.95 6.40 1.23
CA TYR A 51 -15.52 5.52 2.26
C TYR A 51 -16.75 6.15 2.90
N ASP A 52 -17.77 5.32 3.13
CA ASP A 52 -19.06 5.64 3.78
C ASP A 52 -18.93 5.82 5.31
N CYS A 53 -17.71 6.04 5.81
CA CYS A 53 -17.45 6.39 7.19
C CYS A 53 -17.00 7.85 7.25
N SER A 54 -17.96 8.74 7.50
CA SER A 54 -17.83 10.20 7.60
C SER A 54 -16.83 10.72 8.66
N ALA A 55 -16.07 9.85 9.31
CA ALA A 55 -15.26 10.17 10.48
C ALA A 55 -13.73 10.17 10.24
N ILE A 56 -13.23 9.70 9.10
CA ILE A 56 -11.79 9.69 8.82
C ILE A 56 -11.53 10.39 7.49
N ASP A 57 -11.09 11.63 7.57
CA ASP A 57 -10.50 12.32 6.42
C ASP A 57 -9.13 11.70 6.16
N LEU A 58 -9.07 10.82 5.17
CA LEU A 58 -7.87 10.11 4.77
C LEU A 58 -7.14 10.81 3.61
N GLU A 59 -7.59 12.00 3.20
CA GLU A 59 -6.90 12.85 2.24
C GLU A 59 -5.60 13.38 2.86
N ASN A 60 -4.48 13.32 2.13
CA ASN A 60 -3.15 13.69 2.59
C ASN A 60 -2.64 12.88 3.80
N MET A 61 -3.14 11.65 3.97
CA MET A 61 -2.64 10.75 5.02
C MET A 61 -1.18 10.35 4.74
N ASN A 62 -0.31 10.64 5.71
CA ASN A 62 1.06 10.15 5.74
C ASN A 62 1.09 8.76 6.36
N ILE A 63 1.66 7.80 5.63
CA ILE A 63 1.84 6.43 6.08
C ILE A 63 3.35 6.13 6.08
N PRO A 64 4.03 6.34 7.22
CA PRO A 64 5.44 6.00 7.35
C PRO A 64 5.63 4.50 7.16
N TRP A 65 6.72 4.10 6.52
CA TRP A 65 7.17 2.72 6.44
C TRP A 65 7.42 2.17 7.84
N GLU A 66 7.05 0.92 8.05
CA GLU A 66 7.26 0.19 9.30
C GLU A 66 8.01 -1.11 9.03
N SER A 67 8.73 -1.59 10.06
CA SER A 67 9.39 -2.89 9.99
C SER A 67 8.37 -3.99 9.66
N GLY A 68 8.64 -4.75 8.60
CA GLY A 68 7.74 -5.77 8.06
C GLY A 68 6.84 -5.27 6.93
N ASP A 69 6.90 -4.02 6.52
CA ASP A 69 6.38 -3.63 5.21
C ASP A 69 7.30 -4.16 4.11
N LEU A 70 6.71 -4.75 3.08
CA LEU A 70 7.45 -5.32 1.97
C LEU A 70 7.04 -4.69 0.65
N ASP A 71 8.02 -4.46 -0.22
CA ASP A 71 7.79 -3.91 -1.54
C ASP A 71 7.64 -5.01 -2.58
N ILE A 72 6.84 -4.73 -3.60
CA ILE A 72 6.68 -5.56 -4.79
C ILE A 72 6.83 -4.70 -6.03
N VAL A 73 7.33 -5.30 -7.11
CA VAL A 73 7.24 -4.70 -8.45
C VAL A 73 6.04 -5.34 -9.14
N ARG A 74 5.01 -4.54 -9.42
CA ARG A 74 3.81 -4.98 -10.15
C ARG A 74 4.16 -5.31 -11.60
N GLU A 75 3.30 -6.08 -12.27
CA GLU A 75 3.47 -6.39 -13.70
C GLU A 75 3.54 -5.16 -14.61
N ASP A 76 2.98 -4.02 -14.19
CA ASP A 76 3.04 -2.75 -14.91
C ASP A 76 4.29 -1.91 -14.59
N GLY A 77 5.25 -2.48 -13.85
CA GLY A 77 6.52 -1.84 -13.49
C GLY A 77 6.42 -0.85 -12.32
N MET A 78 5.22 -0.66 -11.76
CA MET A 78 5.03 0.20 -10.59
C MET A 78 5.51 -0.50 -9.32
N LEU A 79 6.13 0.29 -8.43
CA LEU A 79 6.46 -0.17 -7.09
C LEU A 79 5.21 -0.05 -6.21
N ALA A 80 4.94 -1.07 -5.41
CA ALA A 80 3.90 -1.02 -4.38
C ALA A 80 4.42 -1.58 -3.06
N THR A 81 3.93 -1.04 -1.95
CA THR A 81 4.22 -1.55 -0.60
C THR A 81 3.01 -2.31 -0.07
N ILE A 82 3.25 -3.49 0.48
CA ILE A 82 2.28 -4.29 1.22
C ILE A 82 2.58 -4.17 2.71
N ARG A 83 1.62 -3.63 3.46
CA ARG A 83 1.54 -3.79 4.91
C ARG A 83 0.45 -4.79 5.23
N ALA A 84 0.80 -5.86 5.91
CA ALA A 84 -0.17 -6.83 6.40
C ALA A 84 0.10 -7.13 7.87
N ASN A 85 -0.88 -6.87 8.72
CA ASN A 85 -0.89 -7.32 10.11
C ASN A 85 -2.24 -7.98 10.42
N GLU A 86 -2.50 -8.36 11.67
CA GLU A 86 -3.68 -9.17 12.00
C GLU A 86 -5.00 -8.54 11.56
N ASN A 87 -5.13 -7.21 11.55
CA ASN A 87 -6.41 -6.54 11.31
C ASN A 87 -6.37 -5.55 10.14
N ASN A 88 -5.18 -5.22 9.63
CA ASN A 88 -5.01 -4.22 8.59
C ASN A 88 -4.25 -4.81 7.39
N PHE A 89 -4.72 -4.45 6.20
CA PHE A 89 -4.02 -4.64 4.95
C PHE A 89 -3.96 -3.33 4.18
N LEU A 90 -2.76 -2.89 3.84
CA LEU A 90 -2.53 -1.73 3.00
C LEU A 90 -1.75 -2.18 1.77
N PHE A 91 -2.22 -1.74 0.61
CA PHE A 91 -1.52 -1.87 -0.65
C PHE A 91 -1.34 -0.46 -1.22
N LEU A 92 -0.11 0.05 -1.19
CA LEU A 92 0.22 1.44 -1.46
C LEU A 92 1.04 1.53 -2.73
N VAL A 93 0.52 2.20 -3.76
CA VAL A 93 1.14 2.22 -5.10
C VAL A 93 1.89 3.53 -5.27
N TRP A 94 3.21 3.43 -5.43
CA TRP A 94 4.10 4.59 -5.52
C TRP A 94 4.10 5.19 -6.92
N HIS A 95 3.09 6.02 -7.19
CA HIS A 95 3.02 6.89 -8.38
C HIS A 95 4.09 7.98 -8.34
N ASP A 96 4.38 8.48 -7.14
CA ASP A 96 5.47 9.38 -6.84
C ASP A 96 6.36 8.68 -5.81
N ARG A 97 7.54 8.23 -6.23
CA ARG A 97 8.44 7.47 -5.34
C ARG A 97 9.13 8.37 -4.32
N PHE A 98 9.22 9.67 -4.58
CA PHE A 98 9.90 10.65 -3.72
C PHE A 98 9.08 11.93 -3.62
N PRO A 99 7.95 11.89 -2.90
CA PRO A 99 7.11 13.06 -2.72
C PRO A 99 7.86 14.15 -1.94
N ASN A 100 7.88 15.36 -2.52
CA ASN A 100 8.38 16.58 -1.88
C ASN A 100 7.39 17.14 -0.87
#